data_AF-A0A518B0R8-F1
#
_entry.id   AF-A0A518B0R8-F1
#
_cell.length_a   1.000
_cell.length_b   1.000
_cell.length_c   1.000
_cell.angle_alpha   90.00
_cell.angle_beta   90.00
_cell.angle_gamma   90.00
#
_symmetry.space_group_name_H-M   'P 1'
#
loop_
_entity.id
_entity.type
_entity.pdbx_description
1 polymer ?
#
loop_
_entity_poly.entity_id
_entity_poly.type
_entity_poly.pdbx_seq_one_letter_code
_entity_poly.pdbx_strand_id
1 'polypeptide(L)'
;METEREYYRPSGRVRPERFLMASVVLVVGAVASGLALHVLWMANFRLYVVGPILATIPLMWILRKSVLWSHCRSPLLAGGMAALLTGLVFVSEFYFNMLEEVGGAVAGRLDLLPNYILLRLKNDVVVQANRGGQMPAPANFGLNVCFLLLDVVVLGAIGHESSRRLALRPYDERCRQWMDATQFQLIPESIEHLKEALSQGTVLALADDIFARPLATTEPHTTITIHHVNSDPVGEFREETDESEVYLSADQVGPLTKSNHHRDTKNVIKLARLSVEEQAFLDSRLRETATDQADEPTPRDESPRFSTETTPSDIATCWNVSEDGRPTVLSPFNVGLEGVVAYFPLLVAYGLPVLSVLLLPVLDELVPLESAILAILTVGFAFLFGGRWWMSNRPGFLPNRYLHASSRYELKRRDDLMVEIDDPQAWFIAVAPRSSWVTSRIDAARDVGFLVVDQVQREIRFEGDVERWRIPAGAIVSCGFDGVTPSGEVGLTTFYEVGLRFATERGVQERLLFPKHIEFRFVTNERRRERAEALREEILSLMTPSFETATRTSVLGEVWAPLTS
;
A
#
# COMPACT_ATOMS: atom_id res chain seq x y z
N MET A 1 21.38 -34.04 -11.76
CA MET A 1 20.12 -33.55 -12.37
C MET A 1 19.45 -32.71 -11.30
N GLU A 2 19.49 -31.39 -11.42
CA GLU A 2 18.71 -30.53 -10.52
C GLU A 2 17.24 -30.86 -10.76
N THR A 3 16.58 -31.45 -9.78
CA THR A 3 15.12 -31.60 -9.78
C THR A 3 14.54 -30.19 -9.78
N GLU A 4 13.93 -29.81 -10.90
CA GLU A 4 13.26 -28.52 -11.07
C GLU A 4 12.25 -28.36 -9.93
N ARG A 5 12.53 -27.42 -9.02
CA ARG A 5 11.77 -27.22 -7.78
C ARG A 5 10.32 -26.92 -8.11
N GLU A 6 9.38 -27.64 -7.52
CA GLU A 6 7.95 -27.35 -7.68
C GLU A 6 7.55 -26.13 -6.82
N TYR A 7 7.68 -24.93 -7.39
CA TYR A 7 7.03 -23.75 -6.84
C TYR A 7 5.52 -23.87 -6.94
N TYR A 8 4.79 -23.38 -5.94
CA TYR A 8 3.34 -23.28 -6.08
C TYR A 8 3.01 -22.42 -7.30
N ARG A 9 2.48 -23.08 -8.33
CA ARG A 9 1.96 -22.44 -9.53
C ARG A 9 0.46 -22.71 -9.55
N PRO A 10 -0.39 -21.67 -9.59
CA PRO A 10 -1.82 -21.88 -9.67
C PRO A 10 -2.11 -22.73 -10.91
N SER A 11 -2.81 -23.85 -10.73
CA SER A 11 -3.02 -24.83 -11.80
C SER A 11 -3.88 -24.32 -12.96
N GLY A 12 -4.47 -23.12 -12.83
CA GLY A 12 -5.39 -22.53 -13.81
C GLY A 12 -6.72 -23.28 -13.93
N ARG A 13 -6.89 -24.39 -13.21
CA ARG A 13 -8.07 -25.23 -13.24
C ARG A 13 -9.23 -24.55 -12.52
N VAL A 14 -10.44 -24.89 -12.97
CA VAL A 14 -11.71 -24.40 -12.47
C VAL A 14 -12.67 -25.59 -12.41
N ARG A 15 -13.60 -25.62 -11.45
CA ARG A 15 -14.69 -26.60 -11.48
C ARG A 15 -15.83 -26.09 -12.38
N PRO A 16 -16.01 -26.64 -13.59
CA PRO A 16 -16.87 -26.03 -14.60
C PRO A 16 -18.34 -25.94 -14.15
N GLU A 17 -18.86 -26.96 -13.47
CA GLU A 17 -20.26 -26.99 -12.98
C GLU A 17 -20.55 -25.86 -11.98
N ARG A 18 -19.72 -25.75 -10.94
CA ARG A 18 -19.85 -24.69 -9.92
C ARG A 18 -19.58 -23.33 -10.53
N PHE A 19 -18.62 -23.22 -11.43
CA PHE A 19 -18.31 -21.96 -12.10
C PHE A 19 -19.47 -21.50 -12.98
N LEU A 20 -20.15 -22.41 -13.69
CA LEU A 20 -21.32 -22.08 -14.50
C LEU A 20 -22.48 -21.58 -13.61
N MET A 21 -22.79 -22.30 -12.53
CA MET A 21 -23.81 -21.87 -11.57
C MET A 21 -23.46 -20.52 -10.93
N ALA A 22 -22.20 -20.34 -10.53
CA ALA A 22 -21.70 -19.08 -10.00
C ALA A 22 -21.81 -17.94 -11.02
N SER A 23 -21.54 -18.21 -12.29
CA SER A 23 -21.64 -17.23 -13.37
C SER A 23 -23.08 -16.77 -13.57
N VAL A 24 -24.07 -17.67 -13.48
CA VAL A 24 -25.50 -17.29 -13.53
C VAL A 24 -25.85 -16.37 -12.37
N VAL A 25 -25.46 -16.72 -11.14
CA VAL A 25 -25.69 -15.88 -9.94
C VAL A 25 -25.02 -14.51 -10.10
N LEU A 26 -23.81 -14.46 -10.66
CA LEU A 26 -23.09 -13.22 -10.92
C LEU A 26 -23.77 -12.34 -11.97
N VAL A 27 -24.26 -12.92 -13.06
CA VAL A 27 -25.03 -12.21 -14.10
C VAL A 27 -26.29 -11.60 -13.50
N VAL A 28 -27.05 -12.37 -12.72
CA VAL A 28 -28.24 -11.86 -12.01
C VAL A 28 -27.86 -10.75 -11.03
N GLY A 29 -26.78 -10.93 -10.27
CA GLY A 29 -26.25 -9.91 -9.35
C GLY A 29 -25.85 -8.62 -10.07
N ALA A 30 -25.22 -8.71 -11.24
CA ALA A 30 -24.84 -7.55 -12.05
C ALA A 30 -26.06 -6.81 -12.59
N VAL A 31 -27.08 -7.53 -13.09
CA VAL A 31 -28.35 -6.92 -13.52
C VAL A 31 -29.05 -6.23 -12.33
N ALA A 32 -29.08 -6.87 -11.16
CA ALA A 32 -29.66 -6.28 -9.94
C ALA A 32 -28.90 -5.03 -9.48
N SER A 33 -27.57 -5.02 -9.55
CA SER A 33 -26.76 -3.83 -9.29
C SER A 33 -27.03 -2.71 -10.30
N GLY A 34 -27.24 -3.04 -11.58
CA GLY A 34 -27.66 -2.07 -12.60
C GLY A 34 -29.04 -1.47 -12.31
N LEU A 35 -30.00 -2.30 -11.87
CA LEU A 35 -31.31 -1.83 -11.40
C LEU A 35 -31.19 -0.92 -10.18
N ALA A 36 -30.32 -1.25 -9.22
CA ALA A 36 -30.08 -0.40 -8.05
C ALA A 36 -29.51 0.97 -8.45
N LEU A 37 -28.62 1.02 -9.44
CA LEU A 37 -28.11 2.29 -9.98
C LEU A 37 -29.19 3.11 -10.68
N HIS A 38 -30.05 2.47 -11.44
CA HIS A 38 -31.24 3.09 -12.01
C HIS A 38 -32.15 3.70 -10.92
N VAL A 39 -32.43 2.97 -9.84
CA VAL A 39 -33.21 3.50 -8.71
C VAL A 39 -32.52 4.70 -8.04
N LEU A 40 -31.19 4.66 -7.87
CA LEU A 40 -30.42 5.79 -7.34
C LEU A 40 -30.50 7.01 -8.28
N TRP A 41 -30.50 6.77 -9.60
CA TRP A 41 -30.69 7.82 -10.59
C TRP A 41 -32.08 8.45 -10.47
N MET A 42 -33.13 7.63 -10.40
CA MET A 42 -34.51 8.10 -10.22
C MET A 42 -34.73 8.89 -8.93
N ALA A 43 -33.99 8.53 -7.88
CA ALA A 43 -34.03 9.26 -6.62
C ALA A 43 -33.23 10.58 -6.63
N ASN A 44 -32.60 10.95 -7.76
CA ASN A 44 -31.65 12.06 -7.88
C ASN A 44 -30.44 11.95 -6.91
N PHE A 45 -30.11 10.72 -6.50
CA PHE A 45 -29.00 10.41 -5.60
C PHE A 45 -27.82 9.76 -6.33
N ARG A 46 -27.78 9.81 -7.67
CA ARG A 46 -26.65 9.28 -8.44
C ARG A 46 -25.42 10.17 -8.28
N LEU A 47 -24.60 9.84 -7.29
CA LEU A 47 -23.24 10.34 -7.16
C LEU A 47 -22.32 9.57 -8.09
N TYR A 48 -21.62 10.28 -8.99
CA TYR A 48 -20.55 9.69 -9.78
C TYR A 48 -19.51 9.05 -8.85
N VAL A 49 -18.98 7.90 -9.25
CA VAL A 49 -18.04 7.02 -8.52
C VAL A 49 -18.65 6.38 -7.28
N VAL A 50 -19.21 7.16 -6.36
CA VAL A 50 -19.70 6.67 -5.07
C VAL A 50 -20.94 5.79 -5.24
N GLY A 51 -21.93 6.21 -6.05
CA GLY A 51 -23.14 5.43 -6.31
C GLY A 51 -22.83 4.05 -6.89
N PRO A 52 -22.06 3.97 -8.00
CA PRO A 52 -21.59 2.71 -8.57
C PRO A 52 -20.82 1.82 -7.58
N ILE A 53 -19.92 2.37 -6.77
CA ILE A 53 -19.22 1.59 -5.72
C ILE A 53 -20.23 0.98 -4.75
N LEU A 54 -21.14 1.78 -4.19
CA LEU A 54 -22.12 1.30 -3.21
C LEU A 54 -23.04 0.23 -3.81
N ALA A 55 -23.54 0.44 -5.03
CA ALA A 55 -24.44 -0.49 -5.71
C ALA A 55 -23.76 -1.83 -6.07
N THR A 56 -22.42 -1.86 -6.17
CA THR A 56 -21.67 -3.07 -6.57
C THR A 56 -20.97 -3.78 -5.42
N ILE A 57 -20.98 -3.25 -4.18
CA ILE A 57 -20.47 -3.97 -3.00
C ILE A 57 -21.05 -5.40 -2.89
N PRO A 58 -22.37 -5.62 -3.00
CA PRO A 58 -22.94 -6.97 -2.95
C PRO A 58 -22.42 -7.86 -4.08
N LEU A 59 -22.33 -7.32 -5.30
CA LEU A 59 -21.81 -8.05 -6.46
C LEU A 59 -20.34 -8.45 -6.26
N MET A 60 -19.50 -7.57 -5.71
CA MET A 60 -18.09 -7.88 -5.40
C MET A 60 -17.96 -8.97 -4.34
N TRP A 61 -18.84 -8.98 -3.34
CA TRP A 61 -18.89 -10.06 -2.35
C TRP A 61 -19.32 -11.39 -2.98
N ILE A 62 -20.35 -11.39 -3.84
CA ILE A 62 -20.78 -12.57 -4.60
C ILE A 62 -19.63 -13.05 -5.49
N LEU A 63 -18.94 -12.16 -6.21
CA LEU A 63 -17.78 -12.49 -7.05
C LEU A 63 -16.68 -13.20 -6.26
N ARG A 64 -16.31 -12.65 -5.10
CA ARG A 64 -15.33 -13.26 -4.20
C ARG A 64 -15.77 -14.65 -3.76
N LYS A 65 -17.03 -14.83 -3.34
CA LYS A 65 -17.55 -16.14 -2.94
C LYS A 65 -17.62 -17.12 -4.11
N SER A 66 -17.97 -16.64 -5.30
CA SER A 66 -18.01 -17.41 -6.53
C SER A 66 -16.62 -17.93 -6.94
N VAL A 67 -15.58 -17.10 -6.90
CA VAL A 67 -14.19 -17.52 -7.16
C VAL A 67 -13.77 -18.61 -6.17
N LEU A 68 -14.05 -18.40 -4.88
CA LEU A 68 -13.72 -19.36 -3.84
C LEU A 68 -14.49 -20.68 -3.99
N TRP A 69 -15.81 -20.63 -4.20
CA TRP A 69 -16.69 -21.81 -4.28
C TRP A 69 -16.47 -22.65 -5.55
N SER A 70 -16.20 -21.98 -6.67
CA SER A 70 -15.88 -22.62 -7.95
C SER A 70 -14.43 -23.13 -8.05
N HIS A 71 -13.61 -22.81 -7.04
CA HIS A 71 -12.17 -23.08 -7.03
C HIS A 71 -11.48 -22.53 -8.29
N CYS A 72 -11.85 -21.31 -8.69
CA CYS A 72 -11.28 -20.67 -9.86
C CYS A 72 -9.85 -20.21 -9.57
N ARG A 73 -8.87 -20.87 -10.19
CA ARG A 73 -7.43 -20.59 -10.01
C ARG A 73 -6.77 -19.97 -11.22
N SER A 74 -7.57 -19.63 -12.24
CA SER A 74 -7.08 -18.86 -13.37
C SER A 74 -7.21 -17.37 -13.04
N PRO A 75 -6.12 -16.65 -12.75
CA PRO A 75 -6.17 -15.23 -12.44
C PRO A 75 -6.75 -14.40 -13.59
N LEU A 76 -6.49 -14.82 -14.84
CA LEU A 76 -7.04 -14.20 -16.03
C LEU A 76 -8.55 -14.39 -16.14
N LEU A 77 -9.06 -15.60 -15.86
CA LEU A 77 -10.50 -15.87 -15.90
C LEU A 77 -11.24 -15.13 -14.79
N ALA A 78 -10.71 -15.16 -13.56
CA ALA A 78 -11.30 -14.46 -12.42
C ALA A 78 -11.34 -12.95 -12.66
N GLY A 79 -10.22 -12.36 -13.06
CA GLY A 79 -10.12 -10.93 -13.38
C GLY A 79 -10.98 -10.53 -14.59
N GLY A 80 -10.99 -11.34 -15.65
CA GLY A 80 -11.80 -11.10 -16.84
C GLY A 80 -13.30 -11.16 -16.57
N MET A 81 -13.75 -12.09 -15.74
CA MET A 81 -15.15 -12.17 -15.31
C MET A 81 -15.57 -10.90 -14.56
N ALA A 82 -14.71 -10.37 -13.69
CA ALA A 82 -14.99 -9.12 -12.98
C ALA A 82 -15.22 -7.95 -13.95
N ALA A 83 -14.35 -7.80 -14.95
CA ALA A 83 -14.48 -6.75 -15.97
C ALA A 83 -15.77 -6.90 -16.80
N LEU A 84 -16.13 -8.13 -17.17
CA LEU A 84 -17.38 -8.41 -17.90
C LEU A 84 -18.61 -8.05 -17.06
N LEU A 85 -18.62 -8.42 -15.77
CA LEU A 85 -19.72 -8.09 -14.86
C LEU A 85 -19.86 -6.59 -14.66
N THR A 86 -18.74 -5.86 -14.55
CA THR A 86 -18.78 -4.38 -14.50
C THR A 86 -19.45 -3.81 -15.73
N GLY A 87 -19.07 -4.26 -16.94
CA GLY A 87 -19.74 -3.83 -18.17
C GLY A 87 -21.24 -4.13 -18.15
N LEU A 88 -21.63 -5.33 -17.68
CA LEU A 88 -23.03 -5.73 -17.58
C LEU A 88 -23.83 -4.87 -16.59
N VAL A 89 -23.23 -4.41 -15.49
CA VAL A 89 -23.88 -3.50 -14.53
C VAL A 89 -24.33 -2.22 -15.23
N PHE A 90 -23.44 -1.56 -15.99
CA PHE A 90 -23.76 -0.32 -16.68
C PHE A 90 -24.72 -0.54 -17.86
N VAL A 91 -24.54 -1.61 -18.63
CA VAL A 91 -25.47 -1.98 -19.70
C VAL A 91 -26.89 -2.16 -19.14
N SER A 92 -27.00 -2.84 -18.00
CA SER A 92 -28.29 -3.07 -17.33
C SER A 92 -28.90 -1.78 -16.82
N GLU A 93 -28.10 -0.93 -16.18
CA GLU A 93 -28.52 0.40 -15.73
C GLU A 93 -29.12 1.24 -16.87
N PHE A 94 -28.38 1.40 -17.97
CA PHE A 94 -28.87 2.17 -19.12
C PHE A 94 -30.10 1.53 -19.76
N TYR A 95 -30.18 0.20 -19.77
CA TYR A 95 -31.36 -0.50 -20.27
C TYR A 95 -32.60 -0.22 -19.42
N PHE A 96 -32.49 -0.22 -18.09
CA PHE A 96 -33.62 0.14 -17.21
C PHE A 96 -34.03 1.61 -17.38
N ASN A 97 -33.07 2.54 -17.47
CA ASN A 97 -33.36 3.94 -17.78
C ASN A 97 -34.10 4.07 -19.13
N MET A 98 -33.67 3.33 -20.15
CA MET A 98 -34.31 3.33 -21.48
C MET A 98 -35.76 2.82 -21.42
N LEU A 99 -36.01 1.73 -20.67
CA LEU A 99 -37.36 1.19 -20.50
C LEU A 99 -38.30 2.19 -19.80
N GLU A 100 -37.78 2.96 -18.85
CA GLU A 100 -38.56 3.97 -18.14
C GLU A 100 -38.85 5.20 -19.01
N GLU A 101 -37.84 5.76 -19.67
CA GLU A 101 -37.98 7.00 -20.43
C GLU A 101 -38.70 6.81 -21.78
N VAL A 102 -38.41 5.70 -22.48
CA VAL A 102 -38.99 5.41 -23.81
C VAL A 102 -40.25 4.56 -23.69
N GLY A 103 -40.39 3.80 -22.60
CA GLY A 103 -41.54 2.95 -22.30
C GLY A 103 -41.35 1.48 -22.67
N GLY A 104 -42.29 0.63 -22.24
CA GLY A 104 -42.19 -0.83 -22.40
C GLY A 104 -42.18 -1.36 -23.86
N ALA A 105 -42.51 -0.52 -24.85
CA ALA A 105 -42.48 -0.91 -26.27
C ALA A 105 -41.06 -1.22 -26.79
N VAL A 106 -40.02 -0.72 -26.11
CA VAL A 106 -38.62 -1.03 -26.42
C VAL A 106 -38.07 -2.23 -25.61
N ALA A 107 -38.90 -2.94 -24.87
CA ALA A 107 -38.47 -4.16 -24.17
C ALA A 107 -37.92 -5.21 -25.15
N GLY A 108 -36.71 -5.68 -24.89
CA GLY A 108 -35.97 -6.62 -25.76
C GLY A 108 -35.19 -5.95 -26.90
N ARG A 109 -35.34 -4.64 -27.13
CA ARG A 109 -34.65 -3.88 -28.19
C ARG A 109 -33.26 -3.43 -27.75
N LEU A 110 -32.35 -4.40 -27.55
CA LEU A 110 -30.95 -4.11 -27.21
C LEU A 110 -30.19 -3.37 -28.32
N ASP A 111 -30.71 -3.41 -29.56
CA ASP A 111 -30.20 -2.65 -30.71
C ASP A 111 -30.31 -1.13 -30.51
N LEU A 112 -31.26 -0.66 -29.70
CA LEU A 112 -31.45 0.77 -29.43
C LEU A 112 -30.53 1.29 -28.33
N LEU A 113 -29.97 0.40 -27.51
CA LEU A 113 -29.22 0.76 -26.31
C LEU A 113 -27.98 1.63 -26.57
N PRO A 114 -27.14 1.37 -27.59
CA PRO A 114 -25.98 2.22 -27.88
C PRO A 114 -26.38 3.67 -28.18
N ASN A 115 -27.43 3.86 -28.98
CA ASN A 115 -27.94 5.19 -29.32
C ASN A 115 -28.55 5.89 -28.11
N TYR A 116 -29.22 5.14 -27.24
CA TYR A 116 -29.75 5.65 -25.98
C TYR A 116 -28.63 6.10 -25.02
N ILE A 117 -27.55 5.33 -24.90
CA ILE A 117 -26.37 5.73 -24.11
C ILE A 117 -25.77 7.03 -24.65
N LEU A 118 -25.61 7.16 -25.97
CA LEU A 118 -25.12 8.40 -26.58
C LEU A 118 -26.05 9.59 -26.33
N LEU A 119 -27.36 9.38 -26.39
CA LEU A 119 -28.36 10.40 -26.09
C LEU A 119 -28.23 10.88 -24.64
N ARG A 120 -28.13 9.94 -23.68
CA ARG A 120 -27.92 10.24 -22.26
C ARG A 120 -26.62 10.99 -22.01
N LEU A 121 -25.51 10.53 -22.60
CA LEU A 121 -24.22 11.22 -22.47
C LEU A 121 -24.29 12.66 -22.99
N LYS A 122 -25.07 12.94 -24.05
CA LYS A 122 -25.23 14.31 -24.60
C LYS A 122 -26.12 15.20 -23.75
N ASN A 123 -27.14 14.64 -23.10
CA ASN A 123 -28.20 15.41 -22.47
C ASN A 123 -28.12 15.44 -20.93
N ASP A 124 -27.38 14.52 -20.31
CA ASP A 124 -27.27 14.47 -18.86
C ASP A 124 -26.54 15.70 -18.33
N VAL A 125 -27.08 16.25 -17.24
CA VAL A 125 -26.55 17.46 -16.61
C VAL A 125 -26.04 17.13 -15.20
N VAL A 126 -24.79 17.48 -14.95
CA VAL A 126 -24.14 17.28 -13.65
C VAL A 126 -24.54 18.41 -12.70
N VAL A 127 -25.29 18.08 -11.65
CA VAL A 127 -25.73 19.03 -10.63
C VAL A 127 -24.80 18.95 -9.41
N GLN A 128 -24.26 20.09 -8.95
CA GLN A 128 -23.45 20.14 -7.74
C GLN A 128 -24.34 20.19 -6.49
N ALA A 129 -24.24 19.19 -5.60
CA ALA A 129 -25.10 19.03 -4.44
C ALA A 129 -25.07 20.18 -3.40
N ASN A 130 -24.01 21.00 -3.39
CA ASN A 130 -23.78 22.02 -2.35
C ASN A 130 -24.00 23.48 -2.78
N ARG A 131 -24.54 23.74 -3.99
CA ARG A 131 -24.79 25.13 -4.44
C ARG A 131 -26.29 25.41 -4.50
N GLY A 132 -26.86 25.76 -3.35
CA GLY A 132 -28.25 26.20 -3.25
C GLY A 132 -28.55 27.34 -4.24
N GLY A 133 -29.27 27.03 -5.31
CA GLY A 133 -29.82 28.00 -6.27
C GLY A 133 -28.98 28.33 -7.50
N GLN A 134 -27.82 27.69 -7.74
CA GLN A 134 -27.16 27.85 -9.04
C GLN A 134 -27.87 27.04 -10.12
N MET A 135 -28.13 27.67 -11.27
CA MET A 135 -28.63 26.96 -12.45
C MET A 135 -27.66 25.84 -12.81
N PRO A 136 -28.16 24.65 -13.16
CA PRO A 136 -27.32 23.53 -13.52
C PRO A 136 -26.48 23.89 -14.76
N ALA A 137 -25.21 23.48 -14.77
CA ALA A 137 -24.33 23.73 -15.91
C ALA A 137 -24.92 23.09 -17.18
N PRO A 138 -24.67 23.63 -18.40
CA PRO A 138 -25.13 22.97 -19.61
C PRO A 138 -24.55 21.55 -19.69
N ALA A 139 -25.32 20.62 -20.29
CA ALA A 139 -24.87 19.26 -20.51
C ALA A 139 -23.52 19.25 -21.25
N ASN A 140 -22.57 18.49 -20.74
CA ASN A 140 -21.23 18.40 -21.31
C ASN A 140 -20.93 16.94 -21.63
N PHE A 141 -21.07 16.61 -22.91
CA PHE A 141 -20.85 15.26 -23.43
C PHE A 141 -19.49 14.68 -23.00
N GLY A 142 -18.41 15.45 -23.15
CA GLY A 142 -17.07 14.99 -22.77
C GLY A 142 -16.95 14.68 -21.28
N LEU A 143 -17.50 15.54 -20.43
CA LEU A 143 -17.50 15.34 -18.98
C LEU A 143 -18.32 14.10 -18.57
N ASN A 144 -19.50 13.93 -19.15
CA ASN A 144 -20.35 12.77 -18.88
C ASN A 144 -19.68 11.46 -19.30
N VAL A 145 -19.00 11.46 -20.46
CA VAL A 145 -18.25 10.27 -20.86
C VAL A 145 -17.10 10.01 -19.90
N CYS A 146 -16.33 11.04 -19.52
CA CYS A 146 -15.28 10.90 -18.50
C CYS A 146 -15.80 10.31 -17.18
N PHE A 147 -16.97 10.72 -16.70
CA PHE A 147 -17.55 10.15 -15.49
C PHE A 147 -18.00 8.69 -15.65
N LEU A 148 -18.68 8.36 -16.75
CA LEU A 148 -19.04 6.96 -17.04
C LEU A 148 -17.80 6.06 -17.08
N LEU A 149 -16.73 6.55 -17.70
CA LEU A 149 -15.46 5.83 -17.79
C LEU A 149 -14.80 5.67 -16.44
N LEU A 150 -14.78 6.73 -15.65
CA LEU A 150 -14.25 6.69 -14.31
C LEU A 150 -14.97 5.62 -13.49
N ASP A 151 -16.30 5.57 -13.58
CA ASP A 151 -17.13 4.57 -12.90
C ASP A 151 -16.79 3.14 -13.38
N VAL A 152 -16.73 2.91 -14.69
CA VAL A 152 -16.38 1.60 -15.28
C VAL A 152 -14.98 1.17 -14.87
N VAL A 153 -13.99 2.06 -14.92
CA VAL A 153 -12.60 1.73 -14.63
C VAL A 153 -12.40 1.46 -13.14
N VAL A 154 -12.94 2.31 -12.26
CA VAL A 154 -12.80 2.14 -10.82
C VAL A 154 -13.41 0.80 -10.40
N LEU A 155 -14.63 0.50 -10.84
CA LEU A 155 -15.30 -0.75 -10.51
C LEU A 155 -14.61 -1.97 -11.13
N GLY A 156 -14.22 -1.86 -12.40
CA GLY A 156 -13.54 -2.92 -13.12
C GLY A 156 -12.19 -3.25 -12.48
N ALA A 157 -11.41 -2.23 -12.08
CA ALA A 157 -10.12 -2.41 -11.45
C ALA A 157 -10.23 -3.05 -10.05
N ILE A 158 -11.18 -2.59 -9.21
CA ILE A 158 -11.42 -3.15 -7.88
C ILE A 158 -11.86 -4.62 -7.99
N GLY A 159 -12.82 -4.91 -8.87
CA GLY A 159 -13.30 -6.27 -9.10
C GLY A 159 -12.22 -7.19 -9.67
N HIS A 160 -11.47 -6.70 -10.67
CA HIS A 160 -10.38 -7.44 -11.31
C HIS A 160 -9.29 -7.80 -10.29
N GLU A 161 -8.77 -6.82 -9.55
CA GLU A 161 -7.64 -7.08 -8.65
C GLU A 161 -8.06 -7.94 -7.45
N SER A 162 -9.24 -7.72 -6.88
CA SER A 162 -9.73 -8.54 -5.77
C SER A 162 -9.93 -10.01 -6.17
N SER A 163 -10.55 -10.27 -7.32
CA SER A 163 -10.76 -11.63 -7.84
C SER A 163 -9.47 -12.30 -8.29
N ARG A 164 -8.56 -11.55 -8.90
CA ARG A 164 -7.22 -12.02 -9.31
C ARG A 164 -6.40 -12.46 -8.11
N ARG A 165 -6.32 -11.64 -7.05
CA ARG A 165 -5.58 -11.97 -5.82
C ARG A 165 -6.13 -13.23 -5.14
N LEU A 166 -7.44 -13.42 -5.16
CA LEU A 166 -8.06 -14.64 -4.63
C LEU A 166 -7.70 -15.87 -5.46
N ALA A 167 -7.72 -15.78 -6.78
CA ALA A 167 -7.34 -16.88 -7.66
C ALA A 167 -5.85 -17.27 -7.55
N LEU A 168 -5.01 -16.35 -7.09
CA LEU A 168 -3.58 -16.58 -6.82
C LEU A 168 -3.31 -17.22 -5.46
N ARG A 169 -4.30 -17.33 -4.56
CA ARG A 169 -4.08 -17.96 -3.26
C ARG A 169 -3.62 -19.42 -3.41
N PRO A 170 -2.74 -19.92 -2.53
CA PRO A 170 -2.41 -21.33 -2.46
C PRO A 170 -3.65 -22.20 -2.27
N TYR A 171 -3.71 -23.29 -3.00
CA TYR A 171 -4.84 -24.22 -3.03
C TYR A 171 -4.32 -25.65 -3.05
N ASP A 172 -4.80 -26.48 -2.12
CA ASP A 172 -4.49 -27.91 -2.10
C ASP A 172 -5.43 -28.65 -3.07
N GLU A 173 -4.86 -29.19 -4.15
CA GLU A 173 -5.60 -29.98 -5.15
C GLU A 173 -6.17 -31.28 -4.58
N ARG A 174 -5.51 -31.89 -3.59
CA ARG A 174 -5.89 -33.16 -2.97
C ARG A 174 -7.03 -32.94 -2.00
N CYS A 175 -6.84 -32.03 -1.03
CA CYS A 175 -7.87 -31.67 -0.04
C CYS A 175 -9.00 -30.85 -0.65
N ARG A 176 -8.79 -30.29 -1.86
CA ARG A 176 -9.78 -29.49 -2.60
C ARG A 176 -10.22 -28.25 -1.83
N GLN A 177 -9.29 -27.61 -1.14
CA GLN A 177 -9.53 -26.46 -0.28
C GLN A 177 -8.48 -25.38 -0.51
N TRP A 178 -8.89 -24.12 -0.31
CA TRP A 178 -7.95 -23.01 -0.24
C TRP A 178 -7.17 -23.13 1.06
N MET A 179 -5.87 -22.85 1.02
CA MET A 179 -5.04 -22.90 2.20
C MET A 179 -5.23 -21.64 3.03
N ASP A 180 -5.25 -21.81 4.35
CA ASP A 180 -5.10 -20.72 5.30
C ASP A 180 -3.62 -20.34 5.40
N ALA A 181 -3.36 -19.07 5.68
CA ALA A 181 -2.01 -18.54 5.81
C ALA A 181 -1.84 -18.04 7.24
N THR A 182 -0.89 -18.63 7.96
CA THR A 182 -0.51 -18.14 9.29
C THR A 182 0.89 -17.55 9.21
N GLN A 183 1.04 -16.32 9.68
CA GLN A 183 2.29 -15.59 9.65
C GLN A 183 2.93 -15.59 11.05
N PHE A 184 4.24 -15.82 11.08
CA PHE A 184 5.04 -15.92 12.30
C PHE A 184 6.25 -15.01 12.18
N GLN A 185 6.62 -14.34 13.26
CA GLN A 185 7.90 -13.66 13.38
C GLN A 185 8.82 -14.54 14.24
N LEU A 186 10.04 -14.81 13.76
CA LEU A 186 11.00 -15.69 14.40
C LEU A 186 12.30 -14.96 14.66
N ILE A 187 12.73 -14.92 15.92
CA ILE A 187 14.08 -14.49 16.28
C ILE A 187 15.12 -15.55 15.91
N PRO A 188 16.39 -15.18 15.71
CA PRO A 188 17.46 -16.10 15.33
C PRO A 188 17.59 -17.30 16.26
N GLU A 189 17.30 -17.13 17.55
CA GLU A 189 17.38 -18.18 18.57
C GLU A 189 16.27 -19.24 18.42
N SER A 190 15.12 -18.84 17.88
CA SER A 190 13.98 -19.74 17.63
C SER A 190 14.14 -20.55 16.34
N ILE A 191 15.14 -20.23 15.52
CA ILE A 191 15.41 -20.93 14.26
C ILE A 191 15.74 -22.40 14.49
N GLU A 192 16.57 -22.72 15.48
CA GLU A 192 16.93 -24.12 15.78
C GLU A 192 15.72 -24.92 16.31
N HIS A 193 14.88 -24.29 17.13
CA HIS A 193 13.62 -24.88 17.60
C HIS A 193 12.66 -25.17 16.43
N LEU A 194 12.56 -24.23 15.49
CA LEU A 194 11.79 -24.42 14.26
C LEU A 194 12.35 -25.57 13.41
N LYS A 195 13.68 -25.68 13.26
CA LYS A 195 14.31 -26.80 12.54
C LYS A 195 13.97 -28.13 13.19
N GLU A 196 14.09 -28.21 14.50
CA GLU A 196 13.79 -29.42 15.25
C GLU A 196 12.32 -29.82 15.05
N ALA A 197 11.37 -28.90 15.19
CA ALA A 197 9.96 -29.20 14.96
C ALA A 197 9.61 -29.54 13.50
N LEU A 198 10.25 -28.88 12.53
CA LEU A 198 10.09 -29.23 11.11
C LEU A 198 10.63 -30.64 10.83
N SER A 199 11.71 -31.06 11.50
CA SER A 199 12.27 -32.41 11.37
C SER A 199 11.40 -33.49 12.01
N GLN A 200 10.70 -33.14 13.10
CA GLN A 200 9.80 -34.04 13.83
C GLN A 200 8.38 -34.08 13.24
N GLY A 201 8.06 -33.21 12.27
CA GLY A 201 6.72 -33.11 11.68
C GLY A 201 5.69 -32.42 12.58
N THR A 202 6.13 -31.80 13.68
CA THR A 202 5.30 -31.18 14.72
C THR A 202 5.12 -29.68 14.51
N VAL A 203 5.01 -29.23 13.26
CA VAL A 203 4.91 -27.80 12.92
C VAL A 203 3.71 -27.12 13.57
N LEU A 204 2.60 -27.84 13.73
CA LEU A 204 1.41 -27.35 14.44
C LEU A 204 1.62 -27.25 15.95
N ALA A 205 2.37 -28.17 16.57
CA ALA A 205 2.70 -28.11 17.99
C ALA A 205 3.69 -26.98 18.31
N LEU A 206 4.59 -26.67 17.37
CA LEU A 206 5.52 -25.57 17.47
C LEU A 206 4.82 -24.20 17.46
N ALA A 207 3.69 -24.11 16.75
CA ALA A 207 2.89 -22.90 16.72
C ALA A 207 2.60 -22.48 18.17
N ASP A 208 1.97 -23.35 18.96
CA ASP A 208 1.59 -23.08 20.36
C ASP A 208 2.76 -22.71 21.27
N ASP A 209 3.93 -23.33 21.12
CA ASP A 209 5.12 -23.03 21.94
C ASP A 209 5.82 -21.71 21.54
N ILE A 210 5.84 -21.34 20.27
CA ILE A 210 6.46 -20.09 19.79
C ILE A 210 5.59 -18.88 20.09
N PHE A 211 4.26 -19.04 20.14
CA PHE A 211 3.31 -17.93 20.37
C PHE A 211 3.35 -17.31 21.76
N ALA A 212 3.98 -17.94 22.75
CA ALA A 212 3.91 -17.48 24.13
C ALA A 212 4.73 -16.19 24.41
N ARG A 213 5.56 -15.74 23.46
CA ARG A 213 6.38 -14.53 23.63
C ARG A 213 5.97 -13.41 22.67
N PRO A 214 5.39 -12.30 23.16
CA PRO A 214 5.31 -11.09 22.36
C PRO A 214 6.73 -10.60 22.08
N LEU A 215 7.14 -10.62 20.82
CA LEU A 215 8.46 -10.20 20.38
C LEU A 215 8.66 -8.69 20.61
N ALA A 216 9.77 -8.34 21.25
CA ALA A 216 10.25 -6.97 21.27
C ALA A 216 10.71 -6.60 19.86
N THR A 217 9.98 -5.70 19.21
CA THR A 217 10.14 -5.29 17.79
C THR A 217 11.52 -4.72 17.38
N THR A 218 12.48 -4.64 18.30
CA THR A 218 13.86 -4.20 18.02
C THR A 218 14.78 -5.36 17.67
N GLU A 219 14.39 -6.60 17.94
CA GLU A 219 15.21 -7.75 17.61
C GLU A 219 15.03 -8.12 16.13
N PRO A 220 16.13 -8.43 15.42
CA PRO A 220 16.06 -8.90 14.05
C PRO A 220 15.20 -10.17 14.00
N HIS A 221 14.25 -10.24 13.07
CA HIS A 221 13.29 -11.36 13.00
C HIS A 221 13.01 -11.79 11.56
N THR A 222 12.71 -13.07 11.35
CA THR A 222 12.29 -13.61 10.04
C THR A 222 10.78 -13.78 10.04
N THR A 223 10.07 -13.26 9.03
CA THR A 223 8.62 -13.50 8.90
C THR A 223 8.39 -14.77 8.08
N ILE A 224 7.92 -15.83 8.73
CA ILE A 224 7.56 -17.07 8.04
C ILE A 224 6.04 -17.13 7.90
N THR A 225 5.57 -17.24 6.66
CA THR A 225 4.17 -17.51 6.35
C THR A 225 4.01 -18.99 6.00
N ILE A 226 3.25 -19.72 6.81
CA ILE A 226 2.91 -21.12 6.58
C ILE A 226 1.50 -21.19 6.00
N HIS A 227 1.41 -21.71 4.79
CA HIS A 227 0.17 -22.06 4.13
C HIS A 227 -0.19 -23.51 4.47
N HIS A 228 -1.35 -23.72 5.08
CA HIS A 228 -1.79 -25.05 5.50
C HIS A 228 -3.29 -25.20 5.26
N VAL A 229 -3.74 -26.45 5.12
CA VAL A 229 -5.16 -26.78 5.09
C VAL A 229 -5.66 -26.80 6.53
N ASN A 230 -6.74 -26.08 6.82
CA ASN A 230 -7.34 -26.07 8.14
C ASN A 230 -8.01 -27.42 8.39
N SER A 231 -7.35 -28.29 9.15
CA SER A 231 -7.96 -29.49 9.70
C SER A 231 -8.90 -29.04 10.81
N ASP A 232 -10.19 -28.97 10.49
CA ASP A 232 -11.26 -28.54 11.41
C ASP A 232 -11.04 -29.22 12.79
N PRO A 233 -10.82 -28.47 13.89
CA PRO A 233 -10.38 -29.03 15.17
C PRO A 233 -11.44 -29.91 15.88
N VAL A 234 -12.61 -30.08 15.29
CA VAL A 234 -13.80 -30.70 15.90
C VAL A 234 -14.25 -31.98 15.17
N GLY A 235 -13.66 -32.33 14.03
CA GLY A 235 -13.95 -33.57 13.33
C GLY A 235 -12.89 -34.62 13.60
N GLU A 236 -13.28 -35.86 13.93
CA GLU A 236 -12.39 -37.03 14.00
C GLU A 236 -11.30 -36.93 12.91
N PHE A 237 -10.04 -36.89 13.32
CA PHE A 237 -8.89 -37.00 12.42
C PHE A 237 -9.12 -38.23 11.56
N ARG A 238 -9.57 -38.05 10.32
CA ARG A 238 -9.58 -39.14 9.34
C ARG A 238 -8.12 -39.48 9.11
N GLU A 239 -7.69 -40.69 9.42
CA GLU A 239 -6.32 -41.18 9.15
C GLU A 239 -5.87 -40.98 7.69
N GLU A 240 -6.79 -40.65 6.77
CA GLU A 240 -6.52 -40.28 5.38
C GLU A 240 -5.99 -38.84 5.18
N THR A 241 -5.88 -38.00 6.23
CA THR A 241 -5.35 -36.62 6.14
C THR A 241 -3.82 -36.49 6.22
N ASP A 242 -3.09 -37.59 6.40
CA ASP A 242 -1.62 -37.61 6.55
C ASP A 242 -0.86 -37.19 5.25
N GLU A 243 -1.60 -36.92 4.17
CA GLU A 243 -1.06 -36.50 2.86
C GLU A 243 -1.38 -35.05 2.46
N SER A 244 -1.90 -34.24 3.38
CA SER A 244 -2.17 -32.82 3.09
C SER A 244 -0.88 -32.06 2.79
N GLU A 245 -0.93 -31.20 1.77
CA GLU A 245 0.25 -30.42 1.39
C GLU A 245 0.33 -29.22 2.33
N VAL A 246 1.43 -29.08 3.08
CA VAL A 246 1.76 -27.81 3.73
C VAL A 246 2.67 -27.06 2.77
N TYR A 247 2.57 -25.74 2.69
CA TYR A 247 3.59 -24.94 2.02
C TYR A 247 4.15 -23.89 2.96
N LEU A 248 5.44 -23.64 2.87
CA LEU A 248 6.11 -22.63 3.67
C LEU A 248 6.76 -21.62 2.75
N SER A 249 6.42 -20.36 2.99
CA SER A 249 7.12 -19.21 2.44
C SER A 249 7.83 -18.51 3.60
N ALA A 250 9.14 -18.38 3.49
CA ALA A 250 9.92 -17.59 4.43
C ALA A 250 10.26 -16.26 3.76
N ASP A 251 9.69 -15.18 4.28
CA ASP A 251 10.06 -13.82 3.91
C ASP A 251 11.03 -13.29 4.96
N GLN A 252 12.30 -13.15 4.59
CA GLN A 252 13.30 -12.57 5.46
C GLN A 252 12.97 -11.09 5.72
N VAL A 253 12.90 -10.72 7.00
CA VAL A 253 12.80 -9.32 7.45
C VAL A 253 14.06 -9.00 8.26
N GLY A 254 15.23 -9.01 7.61
CA GLY A 254 16.49 -8.73 8.30
C GLY A 254 16.59 -7.31 8.88
N PRO A 255 17.54 -7.03 9.79
CA PRO A 255 17.95 -5.66 10.10
C PRO A 255 18.60 -5.06 8.84
N LEU A 256 18.23 -3.82 8.52
CA LEU A 256 18.23 -3.30 7.14
C LEU A 256 19.44 -2.46 6.78
N THR A 257 20.63 -2.96 7.10
CA THR A 257 21.87 -2.22 6.98
C THR A 257 22.54 -2.35 5.61
N LYS A 258 22.33 -3.43 4.84
CA LYS A 258 22.89 -3.55 3.48
C LYS A 258 21.94 -4.14 2.45
N SER A 259 22.13 -3.68 1.21
CA SER A 259 21.24 -3.84 0.07
C SER A 259 20.87 -5.29 -0.22
N ASN A 260 19.63 -5.67 0.08
CA ASN A 260 19.03 -6.83 -0.56
C ASN A 260 18.56 -6.43 -1.95
N HIS A 261 19.44 -6.63 -2.94
CA HIS A 261 19.03 -6.76 -4.34
C HIS A 261 18.01 -7.90 -4.46
N HIS A 262 16.91 -7.63 -5.16
CA HIS A 262 15.95 -8.60 -5.71
C HIS A 262 16.16 -10.07 -5.29
N ARG A 263 15.72 -10.45 -4.09
CA ARG A 263 15.53 -11.86 -3.77
C ARG A 263 14.06 -12.20 -4.01
N ASP A 264 13.86 -12.95 -5.09
CA ASP A 264 12.60 -13.49 -5.59
C ASP A 264 11.95 -14.35 -4.49
N THR A 265 11.07 -13.77 -3.66
CA THR A 265 10.25 -14.44 -2.63
C THR A 265 9.14 -15.33 -3.24
N LYS A 266 9.34 -15.85 -4.47
CA LYS A 266 8.38 -16.74 -5.16
C LYS A 266 8.36 -18.17 -4.61
N ASN A 267 9.11 -18.45 -3.56
CA ASN A 267 9.47 -19.82 -3.22
C ASN A 267 8.61 -20.32 -2.07
N VAL A 268 7.33 -20.54 -2.37
CA VAL A 268 6.41 -21.32 -1.53
C VAL A 268 6.81 -22.79 -1.69
N ILE A 269 7.56 -23.33 -0.72
CA ILE A 269 8.12 -24.69 -0.77
C ILE A 269 7.12 -25.67 -0.14
N LYS A 270 6.89 -26.80 -0.81
CA LYS A 270 5.99 -27.86 -0.36
C LYS A 270 6.61 -28.66 0.81
N LEU A 271 5.96 -28.61 1.97
CA LEU A 271 6.20 -29.44 3.16
C LEU A 271 5.18 -30.58 3.20
N ALA A 272 5.48 -31.71 2.56
CA ALA A 272 4.82 -32.97 2.94
C ALA A 272 5.72 -33.80 3.89
N ARG A 273 7.03 -33.59 3.78
CA ARG A 273 8.13 -33.91 4.71
C ARG A 273 9.31 -33.25 4.05
N LEU A 274 10.01 -32.32 4.72
CA LEU A 274 11.24 -31.80 4.14
C LEU A 274 12.16 -33.00 3.94
N SER A 275 12.50 -33.31 2.70
CA SER A 275 13.57 -34.24 2.38
C SER A 275 14.84 -33.78 3.09
N VAL A 276 15.78 -34.70 3.32
CA VAL A 276 17.07 -34.37 3.95
C VAL A 276 17.77 -33.21 3.21
N GLU A 277 17.59 -33.13 1.89
CA GLU A 277 18.10 -32.05 1.05
C GLU A 277 17.35 -30.73 1.25
N GLU A 278 16.02 -30.74 1.42
CA GLU A 278 15.23 -29.54 1.71
C GLU A 278 15.46 -29.03 3.14
N GLN A 279 15.66 -29.94 4.11
CA GLN A 279 16.11 -29.57 5.45
C GLN A 279 17.49 -28.92 5.38
N ALA A 280 18.44 -29.51 4.65
CA ALA A 280 19.77 -28.92 4.46
C ALA A 280 19.71 -27.58 3.72
N PHE A 281 18.80 -27.40 2.76
CA PHE A 281 18.60 -26.11 2.07
C PHE A 281 18.00 -25.06 2.99
N LEU A 282 16.93 -25.38 3.72
CA LEU A 282 16.32 -24.49 4.69
C LEU A 282 17.32 -24.15 5.81
N ASP A 283 18.08 -25.14 6.29
CA ASP A 283 19.17 -24.98 7.25
C ASP A 283 20.26 -24.08 6.68
N SER A 284 20.69 -24.27 5.43
CA SER A 284 21.66 -23.40 4.78
C SER A 284 21.16 -21.96 4.64
N ARG A 285 19.86 -21.74 4.36
CA ARG A 285 19.26 -20.41 4.25
C ARG A 285 19.09 -19.75 5.59
N LEU A 286 18.62 -20.49 6.59
CA LEU A 286 18.50 -20.03 7.96
C LEU A 286 19.87 -19.72 8.56
N ARG A 287 20.90 -20.51 8.23
CA ARG A 287 22.30 -20.25 8.60
C ARG A 287 22.88 -19.06 7.84
N GLU A 288 22.73 -18.96 6.53
CA GLU A 288 23.14 -17.78 5.75
C GLU A 288 22.52 -16.51 6.36
N THR A 289 21.23 -16.58 6.71
CA THR A 289 20.51 -15.50 7.39
C THR A 289 21.07 -15.19 8.79
N ALA A 290 21.39 -16.21 9.58
CA ALA A 290 21.93 -16.02 10.93
C ALA A 290 23.41 -15.57 10.92
N THR A 291 24.21 -16.04 9.96
CA THR A 291 25.62 -15.67 9.79
C THR A 291 25.75 -14.25 9.24
N ASP A 292 24.92 -13.86 8.26
CA ASP A 292 24.84 -12.48 7.78
C ASP A 292 24.50 -11.50 8.92
N GLN A 293 23.78 -11.94 9.94
CA GLN A 293 23.49 -11.15 11.15
C GLN A 293 24.59 -11.21 12.22
N ALA A 294 25.30 -12.34 12.36
CA ALA A 294 26.33 -12.50 13.38
C ALA A 294 27.64 -11.77 13.03
N ASP A 295 27.96 -11.63 11.74
CA ASP A 295 29.16 -10.95 11.25
C ASP A 295 29.00 -9.42 11.17
N GLU A 296 27.78 -8.90 11.24
CA GLU A 296 27.58 -7.48 11.56
C GLU A 296 27.57 -7.36 13.09
N PRO A 297 28.61 -6.76 13.71
CA PRO A 297 28.54 -6.42 15.12
C PRO A 297 27.39 -5.42 15.25
N THR A 298 26.21 -5.92 15.59
CA THR A 298 25.13 -5.10 16.08
C THR A 298 25.77 -4.44 17.28
N PRO A 299 25.99 -3.12 17.28
CA PRO A 299 26.48 -2.46 18.47
C PRO A 299 25.50 -2.91 19.55
N ARG A 300 25.97 -3.71 20.52
CA ARG A 300 25.15 -3.97 21.70
C ARG A 300 24.79 -2.58 22.16
N ASP A 301 23.50 -2.27 22.08
CA ASP A 301 22.92 -1.07 22.64
C ASP A 301 23.09 -1.25 24.14
N GLU A 302 24.32 -1.09 24.62
CA GLU A 302 24.61 -0.58 25.95
C GLU A 302 24.04 0.82 25.92
N SER A 303 22.69 0.89 25.96
CA SER A 303 21.98 2.15 25.99
C SER A 303 22.66 2.94 27.09
N PRO A 304 23.30 4.07 26.75
CA PRO A 304 24.15 4.77 27.68
C PRO A 304 23.33 4.94 28.94
N ARG A 305 23.81 4.37 30.06
CA ARG A 305 23.17 4.54 31.36
C ARG A 305 23.26 6.04 31.62
N PHE A 306 22.16 6.73 31.32
CA PHE A 306 22.08 8.17 31.47
C PHE A 306 22.49 8.51 32.90
N SER A 307 23.58 9.27 33.03
CA SER A 307 23.81 10.03 34.24
C SER A 307 22.59 10.92 34.43
N THR A 308 21.87 10.77 35.54
CA THR A 308 20.61 11.43 35.90
C THR A 308 20.69 12.97 36.01
N GLU A 309 21.76 13.59 35.55
CA GLU A 309 21.94 15.05 35.53
C GLU A 309 21.69 15.61 34.12
N THR A 310 20.48 15.40 33.58
CA THR A 310 20.03 16.14 32.39
C THR A 310 19.58 17.53 32.82
N THR A 311 20.22 18.57 32.28
CA THR A 311 19.81 19.96 32.43
C THR A 311 18.45 20.18 31.75
N PRO A 312 17.53 21.01 32.30
CA PRO A 312 16.21 21.25 31.71
C PRO A 312 16.22 21.76 30.26
N SER A 313 17.34 22.33 29.79
CA SER A 313 17.54 22.75 28.40
C SER A 313 17.69 21.60 27.41
N ASP A 314 17.86 20.37 27.88
CA ASP A 314 18.13 19.17 27.07
C ASP A 314 16.90 18.27 26.94
N ILE A 315 15.69 18.80 27.17
CA ILE A 315 14.43 18.05 27.07
C ILE A 315 13.68 18.51 25.82
N ALA A 316 13.31 17.55 24.96
CA ALA A 316 12.48 17.83 23.81
C ALA A 316 11.06 18.19 24.23
N THR A 317 10.49 19.15 23.50
CA THR A 317 9.12 19.62 23.70
C THR A 317 8.27 19.16 22.53
N CYS A 318 7.11 18.60 22.84
CA CYS A 318 6.18 18.05 21.87
C CYS A 318 4.79 18.58 22.16
N TRP A 319 4.16 19.19 21.17
CA TRP A 319 2.82 19.75 21.27
C TRP A 319 1.93 19.11 20.21
N ASN A 320 0.65 18.93 20.53
CA ASN A 320 -0.36 18.66 19.52
C ASN A 320 -0.84 20.00 18.97
N VAL A 321 -0.97 20.13 17.65
CA VAL A 321 -1.26 21.43 17.02
C VAL A 321 -2.73 21.83 17.15
N SER A 322 -3.65 20.87 17.30
CA SER A 322 -5.07 21.20 17.41
C SER A 322 -5.63 20.78 18.77
N GLU A 323 -6.12 21.75 19.55
CA GLU A 323 -7.09 21.50 20.63
C GLU A 323 -8.45 21.05 20.04
N ASP A 324 -8.78 21.45 18.80
CA ASP A 324 -10.01 21.08 18.06
C ASP A 324 -9.94 19.69 17.36
N GLY A 325 -8.79 19.01 17.44
CA GLY A 325 -8.66 17.55 17.35
C GLY A 325 -8.80 16.85 15.99
N ARG A 326 -8.77 17.52 14.82
CA ARG A 326 -8.88 16.81 13.53
C ARG A 326 -7.75 17.12 12.55
N PRO A 327 -7.00 16.10 12.07
CA PRO A 327 -6.03 16.28 11.00
C PRO A 327 -6.74 16.80 9.75
N THR A 328 -6.22 17.89 9.20
CA THR A 328 -6.78 18.52 8.00
C THR A 328 -6.16 17.90 6.76
N VAL A 329 -4.84 17.77 6.73
CA VAL A 329 -4.08 17.19 5.63
C VAL A 329 -4.35 15.70 5.52
N LEU A 330 -4.29 14.95 6.63
CA LEU A 330 -4.58 13.51 6.67
C LEU A 330 -6.04 13.19 6.96
N SER A 331 -6.96 14.11 6.61
CA SER A 331 -8.39 13.84 6.71
C SER A 331 -8.81 12.66 5.81
N PRO A 332 -9.86 11.89 6.17
CA PRO A 332 -10.33 10.77 5.34
C PRO A 332 -10.65 11.17 3.89
N PHE A 333 -11.10 12.43 3.69
CA PHE A 333 -11.34 12.98 2.37
C PHE A 333 -10.04 13.13 1.57
N ASN A 334 -9.00 13.73 2.15
CA ASN A 334 -7.72 13.92 1.50
C ASN A 334 -6.99 12.58 1.26
N VAL A 335 -7.10 11.62 2.19
CA VAL A 335 -6.58 10.25 1.98
C VAL A 335 -7.31 9.57 0.81
N GLY A 336 -8.63 9.78 0.68
CA GLY A 336 -9.39 9.32 -0.47
C GLY A 336 -8.92 9.97 -1.78
N LEU A 337 -8.70 11.29 -1.76
CA LEU A 337 -8.21 12.03 -2.94
C LEU A 337 -6.78 11.64 -3.30
N GLU A 338 -5.91 11.40 -2.32
CA GLU A 338 -4.58 10.85 -2.50
C GLU A 338 -4.64 9.52 -3.27
N GLY A 339 -5.54 8.62 -2.88
CA GLY A 339 -5.80 7.38 -3.61
C GLY A 339 -6.22 7.65 -5.06
N VAL A 340 -7.18 8.54 -5.29
CA VAL A 340 -7.61 8.90 -6.66
C VAL A 340 -6.45 9.46 -7.49
N VAL A 341 -5.63 10.34 -6.91
CA VAL A 341 -4.44 10.94 -7.54
C VAL A 341 -3.38 9.88 -7.83
N ALA A 342 -3.18 8.92 -6.93
CA ALA A 342 -2.28 7.80 -7.14
C ALA A 342 -2.72 6.93 -8.32
N TYR A 343 -4.02 6.65 -8.45
CA TYR A 343 -4.55 5.84 -9.55
C TYR A 343 -4.86 6.64 -10.82
N PHE A 344 -4.76 7.97 -10.82
CA PHE A 344 -5.09 8.82 -11.97
C PHE A 344 -4.44 8.38 -13.29
N PRO A 345 -3.14 8.01 -13.35
CA PRO A 345 -2.55 7.51 -14.59
C PRO A 345 -3.22 6.24 -15.11
N LEU A 346 -3.65 5.33 -14.22
CA LEU A 346 -4.40 4.13 -14.60
C LEU A 346 -5.83 4.49 -15.02
N LEU A 347 -6.48 5.43 -14.34
CA LEU A 347 -7.80 5.93 -14.71
C LEU A 347 -7.79 6.51 -16.12
N VAL A 348 -6.80 7.34 -16.46
CA VAL A 348 -6.58 7.84 -17.83
C VAL A 348 -6.29 6.69 -18.79
N ALA A 349 -5.45 5.74 -18.35
CA ALA A 349 -4.99 4.64 -19.18
C ALA A 349 -6.09 3.68 -19.61
N TYR A 350 -7.03 3.37 -18.72
CA TYR A 350 -8.19 2.54 -19.04
C TYR A 350 -9.37 3.38 -19.57
N GLY A 351 -9.51 4.61 -19.09
CA GLY A 351 -10.58 5.51 -19.48
C GLY A 351 -10.50 5.92 -20.94
N LEU A 352 -9.31 6.29 -21.46
CA LEU A 352 -9.16 6.71 -22.84
C LEU A 352 -9.50 5.65 -23.90
N PRO A 353 -9.07 4.38 -23.80
CA PRO A 353 -9.51 3.35 -24.73
C PRO A 353 -11.04 3.21 -24.75
N VAL A 354 -11.68 3.17 -23.58
CA VAL A 354 -13.13 3.03 -23.48
C VAL A 354 -13.83 4.30 -23.99
N LEU A 355 -13.28 5.50 -23.72
CA LEU A 355 -13.75 6.78 -24.29
C LEU A 355 -13.76 6.69 -25.81
N SER A 356 -12.66 6.22 -26.38
CA SER A 356 -12.47 6.24 -27.81
C SER A 356 -13.37 5.22 -28.51
N VAL A 357 -13.65 4.08 -27.87
CA VAL A 357 -14.67 3.13 -28.33
C VAL A 357 -16.07 3.75 -28.28
N LEU A 358 -16.42 4.48 -27.21
CA LEU A 358 -17.70 5.18 -27.12
C LEU A 358 -17.85 6.31 -28.16
N LEU A 359 -16.73 6.90 -28.57
CA LEU A 359 -16.66 7.92 -29.61
C LEU A 359 -16.62 7.36 -31.04
N LEU A 360 -16.53 6.04 -31.25
CA LEU A 360 -16.46 5.43 -32.58
C LEU A 360 -17.57 5.90 -33.53
N PRO A 361 -18.85 6.01 -33.11
CA PRO A 361 -19.91 6.46 -34.02
C PRO A 361 -19.73 7.91 -34.49
N VAL A 362 -19.11 8.76 -33.65
CA VAL A 362 -18.78 10.15 -34.01
C VAL A 362 -17.53 10.19 -34.89
N LEU A 363 -16.57 9.30 -34.63
CA LEU A 363 -15.33 9.20 -35.41
C LEU A 363 -15.55 8.59 -36.80
N ASP A 364 -16.54 7.71 -36.98
CA ASP A 364 -16.88 7.07 -38.26
C ASP A 364 -17.33 8.09 -39.32
N GLU A 365 -17.94 9.21 -38.90
CA GLU A 365 -18.26 10.32 -39.81
C GLU A 365 -17.02 11.09 -40.29
N LEU A 366 -15.92 11.03 -39.52
CA LEU A 366 -14.71 11.82 -39.76
C LEU A 366 -13.57 11.01 -40.37
N VAL A 367 -13.50 9.71 -40.05
CA VAL A 367 -12.37 8.83 -40.35
C VAL A 367 -12.90 7.44 -40.67
N PRO A 368 -12.37 6.74 -41.70
CA PRO A 368 -12.76 5.36 -41.96
C PRO A 368 -12.64 4.48 -40.71
N LEU A 369 -13.67 3.68 -40.42
CA LEU A 369 -13.79 2.85 -39.23
C LEU A 369 -12.51 2.04 -38.90
N GLU A 370 -11.87 1.47 -39.92
CA GLU A 370 -10.64 0.68 -39.77
C GLU A 370 -9.49 1.51 -39.18
N SER A 371 -9.35 2.76 -39.63
CA SER A 371 -8.33 3.69 -39.15
C SER A 371 -8.65 4.19 -37.75
N ALA A 372 -9.94 4.42 -37.45
CA ALA A 372 -10.39 4.78 -36.11
C ALA A 372 -10.08 3.66 -35.12
N ILE A 373 -10.41 2.40 -35.44
CA ILE A 373 -10.10 1.24 -34.58
C ILE A 373 -8.59 1.11 -34.35
N LEU A 374 -7.76 1.21 -35.40
CA LEU A 374 -6.31 1.11 -35.26
C LEU A 374 -5.75 2.24 -34.38
N ALA A 375 -6.24 3.47 -34.55
CA ALA A 375 -5.86 4.61 -33.71
C ALA A 375 -6.23 4.38 -32.24
N ILE A 376 -7.44 3.88 -31.98
CA ILE A 376 -7.94 3.56 -30.63
C ILE A 376 -7.06 2.51 -29.96
N LEU A 377 -6.74 1.42 -30.67
CA LEU A 377 -5.89 0.36 -30.14
C LEU A 377 -4.48 0.86 -29.85
N THR A 378 -3.92 1.66 -30.76
CA THR A 378 -2.56 2.19 -30.62
C THR A 378 -2.46 3.19 -29.47
N VAL A 379 -3.37 4.16 -29.42
CA VAL A 379 -3.44 5.16 -28.36
C VAL A 379 -3.77 4.49 -27.02
N GLY A 380 -4.76 3.62 -27.00
CA GLY A 380 -5.16 2.86 -25.82
C GLY A 380 -4.01 2.02 -25.25
N PHE A 381 -3.28 1.28 -26.10
CA PHE A 381 -2.13 0.50 -25.65
C PHE A 381 -0.99 1.38 -25.16
N ALA A 382 -0.71 2.51 -25.83
CA ALA A 382 0.30 3.47 -25.39
C ALA A 382 -0.04 4.07 -24.02
N PHE A 383 -1.30 4.37 -23.76
CA PHE A 383 -1.77 4.87 -22.47
C PHE A 383 -1.78 3.78 -21.39
N LEU A 384 -2.21 2.55 -21.69
CA LEU A 384 -2.13 1.39 -20.79
C LEU A 384 -0.70 1.10 -20.37
N PHE A 385 0.21 1.01 -21.34
CA PHE A 385 1.62 0.78 -21.09
C PHE A 385 2.24 1.98 -20.36
N GLY A 386 1.97 3.21 -20.81
CA GLY A 386 2.50 4.43 -20.22
C GLY A 386 2.02 4.66 -18.78
N GLY A 387 0.73 4.42 -18.51
CA GLY A 387 0.14 4.51 -17.17
C GLY A 387 0.68 3.44 -16.22
N ARG A 388 0.78 2.18 -16.68
CA ARG A 388 1.39 1.11 -15.89
C ARG A 388 2.87 1.36 -15.65
N TRP A 389 3.61 1.74 -16.70
CA TRP A 389 5.03 2.09 -16.61
C TRP A 389 5.23 3.25 -15.63
N TRP A 390 4.41 4.29 -15.69
CA TRP A 390 4.44 5.39 -14.73
C TRP A 390 4.26 4.92 -13.29
N MET A 391 3.23 4.11 -13.02
CA MET A 391 2.95 3.59 -11.68
C MET A 391 4.09 2.74 -11.14
N SER A 392 4.68 1.88 -11.98
CA SER A 392 5.80 1.03 -11.59
C SER A 392 7.08 1.82 -11.34
N ASN A 393 7.32 2.91 -12.07
CA ASN A 393 8.58 3.64 -12.04
C ASN A 393 8.58 4.88 -11.12
N ARG A 394 7.39 5.39 -10.80
CA ARG A 394 7.20 6.57 -9.95
C ARG A 394 6.10 6.35 -8.89
N PRO A 395 6.15 5.24 -8.13
CA PRO A 395 5.18 4.98 -7.09
C PRO A 395 5.21 6.14 -6.07
N GLY A 396 4.04 6.70 -5.78
CA GLY A 396 3.88 7.74 -4.77
C GLY A 396 4.17 9.18 -5.24
N PHE A 397 4.67 9.43 -6.46
CA PHE A 397 5.04 10.80 -6.87
C PHE A 397 3.86 11.80 -6.86
N LEU A 398 2.77 11.46 -7.56
CA LEU A 398 1.57 12.30 -7.60
C LEU A 398 0.92 12.47 -6.22
N PRO A 399 0.65 11.39 -5.45
CA PRO A 399 0.06 11.55 -4.12
C PRO A 399 0.96 12.34 -3.16
N ASN A 400 2.28 12.12 -3.18
CA ASN A 400 3.21 12.91 -2.33
C ASN A 400 3.23 14.38 -2.72
N ARG A 401 3.16 14.73 -4.02
CA ARG A 401 3.05 16.14 -4.43
C ARG A 401 1.74 16.77 -4.01
N TYR A 402 0.65 16.01 -4.08
CA TYR A 402 -0.65 16.45 -3.59
C TYR A 402 -0.60 16.70 -2.07
N LEU A 403 -0.11 15.74 -1.28
CA LEU A 403 0.07 15.91 0.16
C LEU A 403 1.00 17.07 0.49
N HIS A 404 2.12 17.21 -0.20
CA HIS A 404 3.03 18.35 -0.02
C HIS A 404 2.34 19.69 -0.30
N ALA A 405 1.57 19.80 -1.39
CA ALA A 405 0.82 21.03 -1.69
C ALA A 405 -0.26 21.32 -0.63
N SER A 406 -0.97 20.28 -0.17
CA SER A 406 -1.98 20.37 0.89
C SER A 406 -1.36 20.80 2.22
N SER A 407 -0.26 20.17 2.65
CA SER A 407 0.52 20.57 3.83
C SER A 407 1.01 22.01 3.72
N ARG A 408 1.56 22.44 2.57
CA ARG A 408 2.00 23.84 2.41
C ARG A 408 0.84 24.81 2.55
N TYR A 409 -0.32 24.49 1.98
CA TYR A 409 -1.50 25.34 2.05
C TYR A 409 -2.02 25.46 3.49
N GLU A 410 -2.20 24.35 4.19
CA GLU A 410 -2.75 24.36 5.55
C GLU A 410 -1.77 24.93 6.57
N LEU A 411 -0.49 24.59 6.50
CA LEU A 411 0.51 25.07 7.46
C LEU A 411 0.76 26.58 7.32
N LYS A 412 0.77 27.14 6.10
CA LYS A 412 0.94 28.59 5.88
C LYS A 412 -0.14 29.46 6.52
N ARG A 413 -1.26 28.89 6.92
CA ARG A 413 -2.37 29.61 7.58
C ARG A 413 -2.19 29.73 9.09
N ARG A 414 -1.16 29.08 9.66
CA ARG A 414 -0.82 29.15 11.08
C ARG A 414 0.05 30.38 11.32
N ASP A 415 -0.31 31.19 12.31
CA ASP A 415 0.42 32.42 12.65
C ASP A 415 1.74 32.14 13.39
N ASP A 416 1.91 30.94 13.93
CA ASP A 416 2.99 30.53 14.85
C ASP A 416 3.82 29.36 14.31
N LEU A 417 4.20 29.42 13.03
CA LEU A 417 5.01 28.39 12.39
C LEU A 417 6.39 28.22 13.05
N MET A 418 6.73 26.99 13.46
CA MET A 418 8.08 26.68 13.95
C MET A 418 9.09 26.44 12.82
N VAL A 419 8.60 26.01 11.66
CA VAL A 419 9.39 25.74 10.46
C VAL A 419 8.88 26.62 9.33
N GLU A 420 9.78 27.36 8.70
CA GLU A 420 9.44 28.14 7.52
C GLU A 420 9.12 27.18 6.35
N ILE A 421 7.88 27.16 5.90
CA ILE A 421 7.35 26.19 4.92
C ILE A 421 8.03 26.27 3.55
N ASP A 422 8.64 27.42 3.25
CA ASP A 422 9.36 27.67 2.00
C ASP A 422 10.88 27.57 2.18
N ASP A 423 11.37 27.12 3.35
CA ASP A 423 12.79 26.90 3.61
C ASP A 423 13.32 25.79 2.67
N PRO A 424 14.33 26.08 1.83
CA PRO A 424 14.92 25.08 0.94
C PRO A 424 15.61 23.92 1.68
N GLN A 425 15.91 24.07 2.97
CA GLN A 425 16.48 23.03 3.82
C GLN A 425 15.42 22.18 4.51
N ALA A 426 14.13 22.53 4.41
CA ALA A 426 13.07 21.75 5.03
C ALA A 426 12.82 20.42 4.31
N TRP A 427 12.86 19.35 5.09
CA TRP A 427 12.50 18.00 4.65
C TRP A 427 10.99 17.82 4.75
N PHE A 428 10.34 17.50 3.63
CA PHE A 428 8.96 17.00 3.68
C PHE A 428 8.96 15.52 4.10
N ILE A 429 8.43 15.24 5.28
CA ILE A 429 8.47 13.91 5.89
C ILE A 429 7.07 13.44 6.30
N ALA A 430 6.91 12.13 6.38
CA ALA A 430 5.80 11.50 7.08
C ALA A 430 6.29 10.87 8.39
N VAL A 431 5.41 10.82 9.38
CA VAL A 431 5.67 10.26 10.70
C VAL A 431 4.72 9.09 10.88
N ALA A 432 5.26 7.89 11.10
CA ALA A 432 4.44 6.71 11.36
C ALA A 432 4.67 6.17 12.78
N PRO A 433 3.63 5.64 13.44
CA PRO A 433 3.82 4.86 14.66
C PRO A 433 4.32 3.46 14.27
N ARG A 434 5.16 2.86 15.11
CA ARG A 434 5.68 1.50 14.89
C ARG A 434 4.56 0.45 14.72
N SER A 435 3.41 0.67 15.36
CA SER A 435 2.22 -0.19 15.21
C SER A 435 1.64 -0.23 13.79
N SER A 436 1.95 0.74 12.93
CA SER A 436 1.46 0.78 11.54
C SER A 436 2.04 -0.35 10.67
N TRP A 437 3.23 -0.87 11.01
CA TRP A 437 3.94 -1.87 10.20
C TRP A 437 3.19 -3.20 10.10
N VAL A 438 2.53 -3.61 11.19
CA VAL A 438 1.80 -4.88 11.24
C VAL A 438 0.63 -4.90 10.24
N THR A 439 0.05 -3.74 9.94
CA THR A 439 -1.16 -3.66 9.11
C THR A 439 -0.91 -3.58 7.61
N SER A 440 0.34 -3.72 7.15
CA SER A 440 0.74 -3.56 5.74
C SER A 440 0.34 -2.20 5.11
N ARG A 441 -0.10 -1.23 5.91
CA ARG A 441 -0.41 0.13 5.48
C ARG A 441 0.77 1.02 5.83
N ILE A 442 1.85 0.90 5.07
CA ILE A 442 3.00 1.80 5.24
C ILE A 442 2.63 3.27 4.92
N ASP A 443 1.53 3.49 4.18
CA ASP A 443 0.94 4.81 3.99
C ASP A 443 0.07 5.29 5.18
N ALA A 444 -0.04 4.53 6.28
CA ALA A 444 -0.70 4.99 7.51
C ALA A 444 0.22 5.91 8.33
N ALA A 445 0.74 6.94 7.68
CA ALA A 445 1.34 8.06 8.37
C ALA A 445 0.34 8.59 9.41
N ARG A 446 0.78 8.73 10.66
CA ARG A 446 -0.01 9.41 11.70
C ARG A 446 0.06 10.92 11.52
N ASP A 447 1.16 11.40 10.93
CA ASP A 447 1.37 12.82 10.66
C ASP A 447 2.21 13.03 9.39
N VAL A 448 2.10 14.20 8.77
CA VAL A 448 2.91 14.65 7.63
C VAL A 448 3.25 16.13 7.81
N GLY A 449 4.48 16.52 7.49
CA GLY A 449 4.94 17.86 7.79
C GLY A 449 6.33 18.19 7.25
N PHE A 450 6.85 19.32 7.73
CA PHE A 450 8.18 19.82 7.38
C PHE A 450 9.11 19.72 8.59
N LEU A 451 10.31 19.17 8.37
CA LEU A 451 11.35 19.03 9.37
C LEU A 451 12.59 19.82 8.95
N VAL A 452 13.15 20.61 9.86
CA VAL A 452 14.43 21.31 9.67
C VAL A 452 15.39 20.85 10.76
N VAL A 453 16.63 20.56 10.35
CA VAL A 453 17.74 20.30 11.27
C VAL A 453 18.58 21.57 11.37
N ASP A 454 18.31 22.38 12.39
CA ASP A 454 18.95 23.67 12.59
C ASP A 454 20.33 23.49 13.24
N GLN A 455 21.38 23.52 12.41
CA GLN A 455 22.76 23.39 12.86
C GLN A 455 23.22 24.57 13.73
N VAL A 456 22.62 25.76 13.56
CA VAL A 456 23.00 26.98 14.29
C VAL A 456 22.44 26.94 15.70
N GLN A 457 21.16 26.62 15.83
CA GLN A 457 20.49 26.47 17.13
C GLN A 457 20.72 25.10 17.78
N ARG A 458 21.34 24.17 17.04
CA ARG A 458 21.57 22.78 17.42
C ARG A 458 20.28 22.07 17.86
N GLU A 459 19.26 22.14 17.02
CA GLU A 459 17.96 21.51 17.31
C GLU A 459 17.27 21.01 16.04
N ILE A 460 16.34 20.08 16.23
CA ILE A 460 15.42 19.63 15.19
C ILE A 460 14.07 20.29 15.45
N ARG A 461 13.50 20.92 14.41
CA ARG A 461 12.15 21.49 14.45
C ARG A 461 11.26 20.74 13.46
N PHE A 462 10.08 20.33 13.91
CA PHE A 462 9.07 19.67 13.06
C PHE A 462 7.72 20.37 13.18
N GLU A 463 7.13 20.69 12.03
CA GLU A 463 5.80 21.28 11.90
C GLU A 463 4.90 20.32 11.08
N GLY A 464 4.09 19.53 11.78
CA GLY A 464 3.14 18.56 11.21
C GLY A 464 1.70 19.04 11.20
N ASP A 465 0.82 18.26 10.57
CA ASP A 465 -0.64 18.45 10.61
C ASP A 465 -1.17 18.21 12.04
N VAL A 466 -0.65 17.18 12.73
CA VAL A 466 -1.12 16.74 14.06
C VAL A 466 -0.22 17.19 15.20
N GLU A 467 1.09 17.04 15.06
CA GLU A 467 2.07 17.30 16.10
C GLU A 467 3.13 18.35 15.66
N ARG A 468 3.72 19.02 16.66
CA ARG A 468 4.85 19.94 16.55
C ARG A 468 5.91 19.53 17.54
N TRP A 469 7.17 19.47 17.14
CA TRP A 469 8.25 19.15 18.08
C TRP A 469 9.45 20.08 17.91
N ARG A 470 10.11 20.33 19.04
CA ARG A 470 11.43 20.95 19.12
C ARG A 470 12.33 20.04 19.94
N ILE A 471 13.38 19.52 19.32
CA ILE A 471 14.29 18.52 19.90
C ILE A 471 15.68 19.14 19.93
N PRO A 472 16.13 19.68 21.07
CA PRO A 472 17.51 20.11 21.25
C PRO A 472 18.47 18.94 21.01
N ALA A 473 19.68 19.21 20.52
CA ALA A 473 20.69 18.18 20.28
C ALA A 473 20.95 17.31 21.52
N GLY A 474 20.96 17.92 22.72
CA GLY A 474 21.14 17.21 23.99
C GLY A 474 19.99 16.26 24.36
N ALA A 475 18.80 16.44 23.78
CA ALA A 475 17.66 15.55 23.97
C ALA A 475 17.74 14.30 23.09
N ILE A 476 18.58 14.27 22.05
CA ILE A 476 18.66 13.15 21.12
C ILE A 476 19.37 11.99 21.83
N VAL A 477 18.64 10.89 22.02
CA VAL A 477 19.17 9.66 22.63
C VAL A 477 19.85 8.80 21.58
N SER A 478 19.17 8.57 20.46
CA SER A 478 19.74 7.82 19.35
C SER A 478 19.01 8.15 18.05
N CYS A 479 19.71 7.96 16.93
CA CYS A 479 19.17 8.11 15.59
C CYS A 479 19.58 6.89 14.75
N GLY A 480 18.62 6.00 14.53
CA GLY A 480 18.77 4.78 13.73
C GLY A 480 18.21 4.94 12.33
N PHE A 481 18.47 3.95 11.49
CA PHE A 481 17.92 3.86 10.14
C PHE A 481 17.58 2.41 9.86
N ASP A 482 16.37 2.19 9.34
CA ASP A 482 15.85 0.87 9.01
C ASP A 482 15.07 0.93 7.69
N GLY A 483 14.95 -0.20 6.99
CA GLY A 483 14.31 -0.35 5.69
C GLY A 483 13.11 -1.30 5.69
N VAL A 484 11.95 -0.88 6.17
CA VAL A 484 10.78 -1.74 6.27
C VAL A 484 10.27 -2.18 4.88
N THR A 485 10.23 -3.48 4.63
CA THR A 485 9.51 -4.07 3.49
C THR A 485 8.21 -4.69 4.01
N PRO A 486 7.03 -4.27 3.51
CA PRO A 486 5.77 -4.87 3.96
C PRO A 486 5.76 -6.37 3.66
N SER A 487 5.42 -7.18 4.65
CA SER A 487 5.50 -8.65 4.58
C SER A 487 4.56 -9.23 3.51
N GLY A 488 5.00 -10.28 2.80
CA GLY A 488 4.13 -11.11 1.98
C GLY A 488 4.03 -10.80 0.48
N GLU A 489 4.74 -9.80 -0.05
CA GLU A 489 4.72 -9.52 -1.50
C GLU A 489 6.12 -9.30 -2.10
N VAL A 490 6.54 -10.28 -2.91
CA VAL A 490 7.77 -10.26 -3.72
C VAL A 490 7.83 -9.05 -4.64
N GLY A 491 8.90 -8.27 -4.52
CA GLY A 491 9.17 -7.15 -5.43
C GLY A 491 8.42 -5.85 -5.08
N LEU A 492 7.85 -5.74 -3.89
CA LEU A 492 7.36 -4.46 -3.39
C LEU A 492 8.49 -3.50 -3.03
N THR A 493 8.13 -2.23 -3.03
CA THR A 493 9.01 -1.12 -2.67
C THR A 493 9.35 -1.18 -1.19
N THR A 494 10.65 -1.20 -0.88
CA THR A 494 11.15 -1.04 0.50
C THR A 494 11.01 0.43 0.90
N PHE A 495 10.58 0.67 2.12
CA PHE A 495 10.47 2.00 2.70
C PHE A 495 11.61 2.17 3.69
N TYR A 496 12.40 3.22 3.53
CA TYR A 496 13.48 3.51 4.45
C TYR A 496 13.06 4.61 5.40
N GLU A 497 13.30 4.39 6.68
CA GLU A 497 12.92 5.25 7.78
C GLU A 497 14.12 5.63 8.63
N VAL A 498 13.96 6.76 9.31
CA VAL A 498 14.91 7.24 10.31
C VAL A 498 14.22 7.14 11.67
N GLY A 499 14.70 6.23 12.52
CA GLY A 499 14.21 6.03 13.87
C GLY A 499 14.86 7.04 14.82
N LEU A 500 14.14 8.09 15.19
CA LEU A 500 14.63 9.14 16.08
C LEU A 500 14.12 8.91 17.50
N ARG A 501 15.03 8.63 18.44
CA ARG A 501 14.74 8.49 19.87
C ARG A 501 15.25 9.69 20.63
N PHE A 502 14.41 10.29 21.47
CA PHE A 502 14.75 11.51 22.20
C PHE A 502 14.07 11.58 23.57
N ALA A 503 14.71 12.28 24.51
CA ALA A 503 14.22 12.47 25.87
C ALA A 503 13.16 13.58 25.90
N THR A 504 12.03 13.27 26.54
CA THR A 504 10.97 14.23 26.87
C THR A 504 10.72 14.22 28.38
N GLU A 505 9.92 15.15 28.89
CA GLU A 505 9.49 15.14 30.29
C GLU A 505 8.79 13.84 30.70
N ARG A 506 8.19 13.13 29.71
CA ARG A 506 7.47 11.86 29.91
C ARG A 506 8.37 10.62 29.73
N GLY A 507 9.67 10.81 29.57
CA GLY A 507 10.63 9.75 29.24
C GLY A 507 11.04 9.76 27.77
N VAL A 508 11.72 8.69 27.33
CA VAL A 508 12.22 8.56 25.97
C VAL A 508 11.06 8.26 25.01
N GLN A 509 10.92 9.06 23.97
CA GLN A 509 9.98 8.84 22.89
C GLN A 509 10.71 8.43 21.61
N GLU A 510 10.01 7.71 20.75
CA GLU A 510 10.47 7.34 19.41
C GLU A 510 9.56 7.98 18.35
N ARG A 511 10.15 8.43 17.24
CA ARG A 511 9.46 8.84 16.03
C ARG A 511 10.15 8.22 14.82
N LEU A 512 9.34 7.61 13.95
CA LEU A 512 9.81 7.01 12.69
C LEU A 512 9.54 8.01 11.57
N LEU A 513 10.62 8.51 10.96
CA LEU A 513 10.57 9.58 9.98
C LEU A 513 10.78 9.00 8.58
N PHE A 514 9.88 9.31 7.65
CA PHE A 514 9.92 8.85 6.27
C PHE A 514 10.05 10.04 5.32
N PRO A 515 11.24 10.32 4.76
CA PRO A 515 11.42 11.35 3.76
C PRO A 515 10.53 11.09 2.54
N LYS A 516 9.59 11.99 2.26
CA LYS A 516 8.66 11.85 1.14
C LYS A 516 9.33 12.36 -0.15
N HIS A 517 9.12 11.62 -1.23
CA HIS A 517 9.67 11.95 -2.55
C HIS A 517 8.69 12.81 -3.33
N ILE A 518 9.06 14.07 -3.60
CA ILE A 518 8.25 15.07 -4.32
C ILE A 518 8.83 15.48 -5.68
N GLU A 519 10.05 15.03 -6.00
CA GLU A 519 10.76 15.38 -7.23
C GLU A 519 10.28 14.54 -8.42
N PHE A 520 10.28 15.12 -9.63
CA PHE A 520 9.90 14.40 -10.83
C PHE A 520 11.03 13.49 -11.33
N ARG A 521 11.32 12.43 -10.57
CA ARG A 521 12.41 11.49 -10.79
C ARG A 521 11.95 10.06 -10.52
N PHE A 522 12.63 9.09 -11.14
CA PHE A 522 12.44 7.67 -10.83
C PHE A 522 12.68 7.41 -9.34
N VAL A 523 11.76 6.68 -8.71
CA VAL A 523 11.86 6.33 -7.30
C VAL A 523 12.35 4.89 -7.22
N THR A 524 13.65 4.74 -6.95
CA THR A 524 14.26 3.43 -6.67
C THR A 524 14.41 3.23 -5.16
N ASN A 525 14.52 1.98 -4.72
CA ASN A 525 14.82 1.68 -3.31
C ASN A 525 16.13 2.35 -2.88
N GLU A 526 17.15 2.35 -3.75
CA GLU A 526 18.43 3.03 -3.52
C GLU A 526 18.25 4.52 -3.22
N ARG A 527 17.44 5.24 -4.00
CA ARG A 527 17.18 6.67 -3.73
C ARG A 527 16.40 6.92 -2.45
N ARG A 528 15.46 6.04 -2.11
CA ARG A 528 14.73 6.15 -0.84
C ARG A 528 15.69 5.96 0.34
N ARG A 529 16.60 5.00 0.22
CA ARG A 529 17.70 4.77 1.16
C ARG A 529 18.59 6.01 1.26
N GLU A 530 19.12 6.50 0.15
CA GLU A 530 19.99 7.69 0.10
C GLU A 530 19.33 8.90 0.80
N ARG A 531 18.02 9.14 0.58
CA ARG A 531 17.31 10.25 1.22
C ARG A 531 17.16 10.08 2.73
N ALA A 532 16.88 8.85 3.18
CA ALA A 532 16.77 8.56 4.61
C ALA A 532 18.15 8.55 5.30
N GLU A 533 19.20 8.05 4.64
CA GLU A 533 20.59 8.16 5.10
C GLU A 533 21.03 9.63 5.18
N ALA A 534 20.73 10.45 4.18
CA ALA A 534 21.04 11.89 4.19
C ALA A 534 20.34 12.62 5.36
N LEU A 535 19.05 12.34 5.61
CA LEU A 535 18.35 12.89 6.76
C LEU A 535 18.97 12.42 8.09
N ARG A 536 19.34 11.13 8.19
CA ARG A 536 20.02 10.59 9.38
C ARG A 536 21.36 11.28 9.62
N GLU A 537 22.18 11.45 8.58
CA GLU A 537 23.49 12.10 8.67
C GLU A 537 23.37 13.56 9.12
N GLU A 538 22.37 14.28 8.60
CA GLU A 538 22.07 15.65 9.02
C GLU A 538 21.67 15.71 10.50
N ILE A 539 20.87 14.76 10.99
CA ILE A 539 20.53 14.66 12.41
C ILE A 539 21.76 14.29 13.27
N LEU A 540 22.57 13.33 12.82
CA LEU A 540 23.77 12.89 13.54
C LEU A 540 24.83 13.99 13.65
N SER A 541 24.89 14.93 12.72
CA SER A 541 25.79 16.08 12.82
C SER A 541 25.46 16.97 14.03
N LEU A 542 24.20 16.98 14.51
CA LEU A 542 23.83 17.65 15.75
C LEU A 542 24.37 16.95 17.01
N MET A 543 24.57 15.63 16.96
CA MET A 543 25.05 14.84 18.09
C MET A 543 26.57 14.93 18.26
N THR A 544 27.29 15.24 17.17
CA THR A 544 28.74 15.38 17.24
C THR A 544 29.08 16.65 18.02
N PRO A 545 29.81 16.57 19.15
CA PRO A 545 30.29 17.77 19.81
C PRO A 545 31.16 18.52 18.82
N SER A 546 30.86 19.80 18.58
CA SER A 546 31.66 20.65 17.70
C SER A 546 33.01 20.86 18.38
N PHE A 547 33.95 19.95 18.11
CA PHE A 547 35.30 19.95 18.70
C PHE A 547 36.04 21.29 18.46
N GLU A 548 35.64 22.06 17.44
CA GLU A 548 36.27 23.33 17.08
C GLU A 548 36.11 24.45 18.12
N THR A 549 35.12 24.41 19.02
CA THR A 549 34.94 25.50 20.00
C THR A 549 35.79 25.32 21.26
N ALA A 550 36.12 24.08 21.64
CA ALA A 550 36.93 23.83 22.84
C ALA A 550 38.42 24.17 22.64
N THR A 551 38.93 24.10 21.41
CA THR A 551 40.35 24.40 21.13
C THR A 551 40.61 25.90 20.94
N ARG A 552 39.59 26.71 20.63
CA ARG A 552 39.77 28.16 20.41
C ARG A 552 39.80 28.98 21.69
N THR A 553 39.23 28.47 22.79
CA THR A 553 39.22 29.17 24.08
C THR A 553 40.43 28.82 24.97
N SER A 554 41.12 27.69 24.73
CA SER A 554 42.36 27.36 25.48
C SER A 554 43.62 28.01 24.90
N VAL A 555 43.66 28.35 23.62
CA VAL A 555 44.85 28.94 22.97
C VAL A 555 44.93 30.47 23.12
N LEU A 556 43.84 31.14 23.52
CA LEU A 556 43.83 32.60 23.76
C LEU A 556 43.87 32.99 25.25
N GLY A 557 43.95 32.03 26.18
CA GLY A 557 43.95 32.28 27.63
C GLY A 557 45.30 32.25 28.34
N GLU A 558 46.39 31.82 27.67
CA GLU A 558 47.68 31.56 28.35
C GLU A 558 48.86 32.44 27.92
N VAL A 559 48.66 33.48 27.11
CA VAL A 559 49.72 34.43 26.77
C VAL A 559 49.28 35.82 27.22
N TRP A 560 50.16 36.52 27.94
CA TRP A 560 50.04 37.88 28.51
C TRP A 560 49.62 38.00 29.99
N ALA A 561 50.42 37.40 30.88
CA ALA A 561 50.72 38.02 32.17
C ALA A 561 52.07 38.78 32.04
N PRO A 562 52.11 40.12 32.19
CA PRO A 562 53.37 40.84 32.19
C PRO A 562 54.06 40.69 33.55
N LEU A 563 55.29 40.17 33.53
CA LEU A 563 56.23 40.25 34.65
C LEU A 563 56.58 41.73 34.90
N THR A 564 56.17 42.28 36.04
CA THR A 564 56.77 43.49 36.61
C THR A 564 57.41 43.17 37.95
N SER A 565 58.69 43.53 38.01
CA SER A 565 59.57 43.69 39.16
C SER A 565 59.04 44.62 40.24
#